data_AF-A0A7X5IPZ1-F1
#
_entry.id   AF-A0A7X5IPZ1-F1
#
_cell.length_a   1.000
_cell.length_b   1.000
_cell.length_c   1.000
_cell.angle_alpha   90.00
_cell.angle_beta   90.00
_cell.angle_gamma   90.00
#
_symmetry.space_group_name_H-M   'P 1'
#
loop_
_entity.id
_entity.type
_entity.pdbx_description
1 polymer ?
#
loop_
_entity_poly.entity_id
_entity_poly.type
_entity_poly.pdbx_seq_one_letter_code
_entity_poly.pdbx_strand_id
1 'polypeptide(L)' 'MKQLEFTIVDPLGIHARPAGQLCKAVGTMGSAVKLAAGEKEVDARRI' A
#
# COMPACT_ATOMS: atom_id res chain seq x y z
N MET A 1 -9.73 -8.19 11.34
CA MET A 1 -9.08 -7.01 10.73
C MET A 1 -7.67 -6.94 11.28
N LYS A 2 -6.64 -6.79 10.43
CA LYS A 2 -5.24 -6.77 10.89
C LYS A 2 -4.60 -5.48 10.36
N GLN A 3 -3.93 -4.75 11.26
CA GLN A 3 -3.23 -3.52 10.93
C GLN A 3 -1.73 -3.75 11.11
N LEU A 4 -0.95 -3.17 10.20
CA LEU A 4 0.50 -3.21 10.20
C LEU A 4 0.98 -1.78 10.00
N GLU A 5 1.83 -1.29 10.89
CA GLU A 5 2.48 0.00 10.76
C GLU A 5 3.90 -0.20 10.25
N PHE A 6 4.27 0.55 9.21
CA PHE A 6 5.59 0.46 8.60
C PHE A 6 6.07 1.86 8.23
N THR A 7 7.29 2.20 8.65
CA THR A 7 7.94 3.46 8.29
C THR A 7 8.73 3.26 7.00
N ILE A 8 8.28 3.92 5.93
CA ILE A 8 9.02 3.95 4.67
C ILE A 8 10.15 4.97 4.82
N VAL A 9 11.40 4.50 4.72
CA VAL A 9 12.60 5.35 4.80
C VAL A 9 13.09 5.83 3.44
N ASP A 10 12.49 5.31 2.35
CA ASP A 10 12.80 5.76 1.01
C ASP A 10 12.37 7.23 0.84
N PRO A 11 13.26 8.13 0.38
CA PRO A 11 12.96 9.56 0.29
C PRO A 11 11.82 9.87 -0.70
N LEU A 12 11.58 8.99 -1.68
CA LEU A 12 10.50 9.11 -2.66
C LEU A 12 9.24 8.32 -2.24
N GLY A 13 9.32 7.57 -1.14
CA GLY A 13 8.23 6.72 -0.67
C GLY A 13 7.93 5.54 -1.61
N ILE A 14 6.70 5.02 -1.55
CA ILE A 14 6.23 3.96 -2.44
C ILE A 14 5.83 4.58 -3.79
N HIS A 15 6.75 4.57 -4.75
CA HIS A 15 6.55 5.16 -6.08
C HIS A 15 6.91 4.16 -7.19
N ALA A 16 6.44 4.39 -8.42
CA ALA A 16 6.76 3.62 -9.62
C ALA A 16 6.74 2.09 -9.44
N ARG A 17 7.92 1.45 -9.45
CA ARG A 17 8.05 -0.01 -9.37
C ARG A 17 7.57 -0.59 -8.03
N PRO A 18 8.02 -0.10 -6.86
CA PRO A 18 7.46 -0.47 -5.56
C PRO A 18 5.92 -0.39 -5.50
N ALA A 19 5.32 0.69 -6.00
CA ALA A 19 3.86 0.86 -6.00
C ALA A 19 3.15 -0.22 -6.84
N GLY A 20 3.66 -0.47 -8.05
CA GLY A 20 3.12 -1.52 -8.92
C GLY A 20 3.28 -2.93 -8.34
N GLN A 21 4.39 -3.21 -7.64
CA GLN A 21 4.58 -4.50 -6.95
C GLN A 21 3.60 -4.69 -5.81
N LEU A 22 3.36 -3.65 -4.99
CA LEU A 22 2.39 -3.69 -3.91
C LEU A 22 0.97 -3.91 -4.46
N CYS A 23 0.57 -3.13 -5.47
CA CYS A 23 -0.74 -3.26 -6.10
C CYS A 23 -0.97 -4.68 -6.67
N LYS A 24 0.04 -5.28 -7.31
CA LYS A 24 -0.03 -6.66 -7.82
C LYS A 24 -0.16 -7.69 -6.70
N ALA A 25 0.64 -7.55 -5.64
CA ALA A 25 0.60 -8.46 -4.50
C ALA A 25 -0.75 -8.40 -3.77
N VAL A 26 -1.30 -7.19 -3.59
CA VAL A 26 -2.62 -7.01 -2.97
C VAL A 26 -3.75 -7.48 -3.89
N GLY A 27 -3.60 -7.32 -5.20
CA GLY A 27 -4.59 -7.74 -6.19
C GLY A 27 -4.87 -9.24 -6.18
N THR A 28 -3.94 -10.07 -5.70
CA THR A 28 -4.15 -11.52 -5.54
C THR A 28 -4.83 -11.89 -4.21
N MET A 29 -4.99 -10.95 -3.28
CA MET A 29 -5.62 -11.19 -1.99
C MET A 29 -7.15 -11.08 -2.10
N GLY A 30 -7.88 -12.03 -1.51
CA GLY A 30 -9.35 -11.98 -1.44
C GLY A 30 -9.89 -10.90 -0.48
N SER A 31 -9.06 -10.36 0.40
CA SER A 31 -9.44 -9.34 1.41
C SER A 31 -9.25 -7.92 0.90
N ALA A 32 -10.09 -6.99 1.35
CA ALA A 32 -9.88 -5.56 1.12
C ALA A 32 -8.64 -5.10 1.90
N VAL A 33 -7.70 -4.47 1.20
CA VAL A 33 -6.47 -3.92 1.78
C VAL A 33 -6.44 -2.43 1.50
N LYS A 34 -6.18 -1.66 2.55
CA LYS A 34 -6.14 -0.21 2.48
C LYS A 34 -4.82 0.29 3.05
N LEU A 35 -4.29 1.36 2.46
CA LEU A 35 -3.11 2.05 2.93
C LEU A 35 -3.53 3.37 3.56
N ALA A 36 -3.07 3.62 4.77
CA ALA A 36 -3.22 4.89 5.45
C ALA A 36 -1.85 5.58 5.54
N ALA A 37 -1.78 6.84 5.13
CA ALA A 37 -0.61 7.70 5.26
C ALA A 37 -1.06 9.03 5.85
N GLY A 38 -0.79 9.23 7.15
CA GLY A 38 -1.36 10.35 7.91
C GLY A 38 -2.89 10.30 7.90
N GLU A 39 -3.52 11.36 7.41
CA GLU A 39 -4.99 11.47 7.34
C GLU A 39 -5.61 10.90 6.06
N LYS A 40 -4.79 10.44 5.10
CA LYS A 40 -5.27 9.92 3.82
C LYS A 40 -5.32 8.40 3.84
N GLU A 41 -6.44 7.84 3.42
CA GLU A 41 -6.66 6.40 3.26
C GLU A 41 -7.03 6.09 1.80
N VAL A 42 -6.35 5.10 1.21
CA VAL A 42 -6.54 4.70 -0.19
C VAL A 42 -6.63 3.18 -0.31
N ASP A 43 -7.31 2.71 -1.37
CA ASP A 43 -7.33 1.29 -1.72
C ASP A 43 -5.97 0.87 -2.29
N ALA A 44 -5.35 -0.14 -1.68
CA ALA A 44 -4.03 -0.63 -2.04
C ALA A 44 -3.99 -1.37 -3.39
N ARG A 45 -5.15 -1.63 -4.00
CA ARG A 45 -5.30 -2.25 -5.33
C ARG A 45 -5.31 -1.25 -6.48
N ARG A 46 -5.22 0.05 -6.19
CA ARG A 46 -5.21 1.12 -7.19
C ARG A 46 -3.81 1.73 -7.25
N ILE A 47 -3.27 1.84 -8.46
CA ILE A 47 -2.00 2.55 -8.74
C ILE A 47 -2.26 4.00 -9.13
#